data_AF-A0A6B0RLC9-F1
#
_entry.id   AF-A0A6B0RLC9-F1
#
_cell.length_a   1.000
_cell.length_b   1.000
_cell.length_c   1.000
_cell.angle_alpha   90.00
_cell.angle_beta   90.00
_cell.angle_gamma   90.00
#
_symmetry.space_group_name_H-M   'P 1'
#
loop_
_entity.id
_entity.type
_entity.pdbx_description
1 polymer ?
#
loop_
_entity_poly.entity_id
_entity_poly.type
_entity_poly.pdbx_seq_one_letter_code
_entity_poly.pdbx_strand_id
1 'polypeptide(L)'
;MPGDSTWFCGRAGPEASQGSEEIRRWREQSPAHWSGVLADQVWTLTQTEEHLYCTVYRGDKGRVGRPTLEELKAVQQYFQLDVSLAPLYHHWSSVDPHFQEVAQKFKGVRLLQLDPIECLFSFICSSNNNIARITGMVERLCQTFGPRLIQLDDVTYHGFPSLQALAGPEVEAQLRNLGLGYRARFVSASARAILEERGGLPWLQQLRKAPYEEAHKALCTLPGVGTKVADCICLMALDKPQAVPVDVHVWQIAQRDYSWHPTTSQAKGPSPQANKELGNFFRNLWGPYAGWAQAVLFSADLRQLQQAQEPPAKRRKRCTGPEG
;
A
#
# COMPACT_ATOMS: atom_id res chain seq x y z
N MET A 1 9.41 7.19 -19.21
CA MET A 1 10.07 5.87 -19.37
C MET A 1 9.27 5.08 -20.39
N PRO A 2 9.88 4.39 -21.38
CA PRO A 2 9.19 3.43 -22.24
C PRO A 2 9.17 2.04 -21.57
N GLY A 3 8.04 1.33 -21.64
CA GLY A 3 7.83 0.02 -21.00
C GLY A 3 6.37 -0.42 -21.09
N ASP A 4 6.15 -1.74 -21.05
CA ASP A 4 4.90 -2.45 -21.37
C ASP A 4 3.62 -1.73 -20.92
N SER A 5 2.66 -1.69 -21.84
CA SER A 5 1.36 -1.02 -21.75
C SER A 5 0.56 -1.41 -20.50
N THR A 6 0.77 -0.69 -19.38
CA THR A 6 -0.15 -0.33 -18.27
C THR A 6 0.67 -0.06 -16.99
N TRP A 7 1.08 1.19 -16.78
CA TRP A 7 1.86 1.61 -15.59
C TRP A 7 1.00 1.70 -14.33
N PHE A 8 -0.28 2.06 -14.50
CA PHE A 8 -1.35 1.91 -13.52
C PHE A 8 -2.57 1.24 -14.16
N CYS A 9 -3.49 0.71 -13.35
CA CYS A 9 -4.76 0.19 -13.84
C CYS A 9 -5.70 1.32 -14.32
N GLY A 10 -5.58 1.72 -15.59
CA GLY A 10 -6.48 2.66 -16.25
C GLY A 10 -6.43 4.09 -15.67
N ARG A 11 -7.60 4.66 -15.34
CA ARG A 11 -7.73 6.00 -14.71
C ARG A 11 -7.37 6.03 -13.22
N ALA A 12 -7.10 4.88 -12.62
CA ALA A 12 -6.75 4.83 -11.22
C ALA A 12 -5.23 5.09 -11.09
N GLY A 13 -4.84 6.02 -10.21
CA GLY A 13 -3.45 6.48 -10.08
C GLY A 13 -2.48 5.47 -9.48
N PRO A 14 -1.35 5.93 -8.90
CA PRO A 14 -0.46 5.11 -8.08
C PRO A 14 -1.19 4.29 -7.01
N GLU A 15 -2.37 4.74 -6.58
CA GLU A 15 -3.28 4.06 -5.64
C GLU A 15 -3.90 2.77 -6.21
N ALA A 16 -4.10 2.67 -7.53
CA ALA A 16 -4.68 1.47 -8.18
C ALA A 16 -3.75 0.26 -8.14
N SER A 17 -2.45 0.54 -8.04
CA SER A 17 -1.37 -0.41 -7.85
C SER A 17 -1.37 -1.00 -6.44
N GLN A 18 -1.99 -0.32 -5.47
CA GLN A 18 -1.96 -0.74 -4.10
C GLN A 18 -2.97 -1.87 -3.87
N GLY A 19 -2.47 -3.10 -3.76
CA GLY A 19 -3.10 -4.18 -2.97
C GLY A 19 -3.20 -3.87 -1.47
N SER A 20 -3.17 -2.59 -1.11
CA SER A 20 -2.96 -2.04 0.21
C SER A 20 -3.33 -0.55 0.18
N GLU A 21 -4.57 -0.21 -0.14
CA GLU A 21 -5.08 1.17 -0.09
C GLU A 21 -4.89 1.87 1.28
N GLU A 22 -4.33 1.17 2.28
CA GLU A 22 -4.03 1.64 3.63
C GLU A 22 -2.91 2.72 3.69
N ILE A 23 -2.04 2.86 2.68
CA ILE A 23 -0.93 3.84 2.69
C ILE A 23 -1.05 4.82 1.50
N ARG A 24 -1.95 5.80 1.61
CA ARG A 24 -2.10 6.86 0.60
C ARG A 24 -1.27 8.08 0.96
N ARG A 25 -0.13 8.22 0.30
CA ARG A 25 0.71 9.45 0.28
C ARG A 25 0.55 10.23 -1.03
N TRP A 26 -0.26 9.70 -1.93
CA TRP A 26 -0.62 10.29 -3.21
C TRP A 26 -2.07 10.78 -3.14
N ARG A 27 -2.35 11.86 -3.85
CA ARG A 27 -3.70 12.39 -4.05
C ARG A 27 -3.83 12.88 -5.49
N GLU A 28 -4.97 12.62 -6.11
CA GLU A 28 -5.31 13.20 -7.40
C GLU A 28 -5.69 14.68 -7.21
N GLN A 29 -4.71 15.58 -7.39
CA GLN A 29 -4.91 17.03 -7.22
C GLN A 29 -5.53 17.67 -8.47
N SER A 30 -5.38 17.03 -9.62
CA SER A 30 -6.00 17.40 -10.88
C SER A 30 -6.31 16.13 -11.67
N PRO A 31 -7.28 16.12 -12.59
CA PRO A 31 -7.64 14.93 -13.33
C PRO A 31 -6.42 14.23 -13.95
N ALA A 32 -6.23 12.95 -13.62
CA ALA A 32 -5.11 12.11 -13.99
C ALA A 32 -3.71 12.61 -13.56
N HIS A 33 -3.62 13.48 -12.55
CA HIS A 33 -2.37 13.99 -11.99
C HIS A 33 -2.33 13.72 -10.49
N TRP A 34 -1.44 12.81 -10.10
CA TRP A 34 -1.28 12.39 -8.71
C TRP A 34 -0.06 13.05 -8.09
N SER A 35 -0.29 13.80 -7.02
CA SER A 35 0.78 14.45 -6.27
C SER A 35 0.99 13.77 -4.93
N GLY A 36 2.25 13.55 -4.55
CA GLY A 36 2.59 12.83 -3.34
C GLY A 36 4.06 12.95 -2.96
N VAL A 37 4.41 12.30 -1.85
CA VAL A 37 5.79 12.29 -1.33
C VAL A 37 6.46 10.97 -1.69
N LEU A 38 7.65 11.04 -2.28
CA LEU A 38 8.51 9.91 -2.61
C LEU A 38 9.96 10.33 -2.40
N ALA A 39 10.71 9.53 -1.64
CA ALA A 39 12.11 9.80 -1.28
C ALA A 39 12.32 11.22 -0.73
N ASP A 40 11.48 11.63 0.23
CA ASP A 40 11.50 12.96 0.87
C ASP A 40 11.39 14.16 -0.08
N GLN A 41 10.88 13.92 -1.29
CA GLN A 41 10.57 14.96 -2.27
C GLN A 41 9.09 14.89 -2.66
N VAL A 42 8.53 16.02 -3.09
CA VAL A 42 7.18 16.06 -3.66
C VAL A 42 7.26 15.85 -5.15
N TRP A 43 6.37 14.99 -5.63
CA TRP A 43 6.27 14.59 -7.03
C TRP A 43 4.84 14.78 -7.52
N THR A 44 4.70 15.06 -8.82
CA THR A 44 3.45 14.88 -9.56
C THR A 44 3.70 13.90 -10.69
N LEU A 45 2.85 12.87 -10.75
CA LEU A 45 2.90 11.80 -11.75
C LEU A 45 1.65 11.86 -12.62
N THR A 46 1.82 11.63 -13.92
CA THR A 46 0.73 11.40 -14.86
C THR A 46 1.19 10.40 -15.91
N GLN A 47 0.25 9.77 -16.62
CA GLN A 47 0.58 8.75 -17.61
C GLN A 47 -0.21 8.92 -18.91
N THR A 48 0.39 8.40 -19.98
CA THR A 48 -0.28 8.07 -21.25
C THR A 48 -0.30 6.56 -21.41
N GLU A 49 -0.75 6.05 -22.56
CA GLU A 49 -0.74 4.61 -22.85
C GLU A 49 0.66 3.99 -22.78
N GLU A 50 1.70 4.75 -23.16
CA GLU A 50 3.07 4.25 -23.29
C GLU A 50 4.06 4.87 -22.29
N HIS A 51 3.74 6.01 -21.69
CA HIS A 51 4.71 6.77 -20.89
C HIS A 51 4.16 7.16 -19.52
N LEU A 52 4.97 6.92 -18.48
CA LEU A 52 4.89 7.60 -17.19
C LEU A 52 5.70 8.91 -17.24
N TYR A 53 5.03 10.03 -16.95
CA TYR A 53 5.60 11.36 -16.81
C TYR A 53 5.75 11.72 -15.34
N CYS A 54 6.93 12.20 -14.97
CA CYS A 54 7.27 12.55 -13.60
C CYS A 54 7.74 14.00 -13.52
N THR A 55 7.20 14.74 -12.56
CA THR A 55 7.64 16.08 -12.19
C THR A 55 8.03 16.07 -10.72
N VAL A 56 9.16 16.67 -10.37
CA VAL A 56 9.64 16.79 -8.99
C VAL A 56 9.77 18.26 -8.60
N TYR A 57 9.37 18.58 -7.38
CA TYR A 57 9.40 19.94 -6.82
C TYR A 57 10.58 20.06 -5.86
N ARG A 58 11.42 21.08 -6.04
CA ARG A 58 12.63 21.31 -5.24
C ARG A 58 12.64 22.70 -4.60
N GLY A 59 13.18 22.76 -3.38
CA GLY A 59 13.34 23.98 -2.59
C GLY A 59 12.02 24.55 -2.06
N ASP A 60 12.13 25.49 -1.13
CA ASP A 60 11.00 26.01 -0.33
C ASP A 60 9.90 26.69 -1.16
N LYS A 61 10.23 27.15 -2.37
CA LYS A 61 9.30 27.83 -3.30
C LYS A 61 8.75 26.94 -4.41
N GLY A 62 9.04 25.64 -4.40
CA GLY A 62 8.50 24.72 -5.41
C GLY A 62 9.01 24.93 -6.81
N ARG A 63 10.33 25.11 -6.95
CA ARG A 63 10.93 25.15 -8.28
C ARG A 63 10.66 23.82 -8.97
N VAL A 64 9.80 23.89 -9.98
CA VAL A 64 9.51 22.77 -10.88
C VAL A 64 10.75 22.52 -11.73
N GLY A 65 11.19 21.27 -11.79
CA GLY A 65 12.28 20.88 -12.66
C GLY A 65 12.08 19.50 -13.23
N ARG A 66 12.64 19.25 -14.42
CA ARG A 66 12.75 17.89 -14.95
C ARG A 66 13.51 17.03 -13.92
N PRO A 67 13.04 15.81 -13.64
CA PRO A 67 13.79 14.87 -12.81
C PRO A 67 15.15 14.56 -13.42
N THR A 68 16.17 14.45 -12.59
CA THR A 68 17.47 13.88 -12.95
C THR A 68 17.36 12.37 -13.13
N LEU A 69 18.40 11.75 -13.71
CA LEU A 69 18.42 10.29 -13.88
C LEU A 69 18.36 9.55 -12.53
N GLU A 70 19.02 10.09 -11.50
CA GLU A 70 19.01 9.49 -10.15
C GLU A 70 17.64 9.56 -9.49
N GLU A 71 16.96 10.69 -9.59
CA GLU A 71 15.59 10.83 -9.07
C GLU A 71 14.60 9.94 -9.84
N LEU A 72 14.79 9.76 -11.16
CA LEU A 72 14.01 8.80 -11.93
C LEU A 72 14.25 7.35 -11.51
N LYS A 73 15.47 6.98 -11.10
CA LYS A 73 15.74 5.65 -10.53
C LYS A 73 14.96 5.42 -9.24
N ALA A 74 14.81 6.44 -8.39
CA ALA A 74 13.97 6.34 -7.19
C ALA A 74 12.51 6.03 -7.55
N VAL A 75 11.98 6.68 -8.60
CA VAL A 75 10.63 6.37 -9.13
C VAL A 75 10.58 4.94 -9.68
N GLN A 76 11.57 4.50 -10.45
CA GLN A 76 11.63 3.13 -10.97
C GLN A 76 11.64 2.08 -9.86
N GLN A 77 12.41 2.30 -8.80
CA GLN A 77 12.49 1.41 -7.64
C GLN A 77 11.17 1.39 -6.87
N TYR A 78 10.57 2.57 -6.62
CA TYR A 78 9.30 2.69 -5.91
C TYR A 78 8.16 1.94 -6.64
N PHE A 79 8.10 2.07 -7.95
CA PHE A 79 7.17 1.30 -8.78
C PHE A 79 7.72 -0.03 -9.24
N GLN A 80 8.86 -0.50 -8.73
CA GLN A 80 9.51 -1.77 -9.07
C GLN A 80 9.56 -2.10 -10.58
N LEU A 81 9.80 -1.10 -11.43
CA LEU A 81 9.59 -1.17 -12.89
C LEU A 81 10.48 -2.18 -13.62
N ASP A 82 11.53 -2.68 -12.97
CA ASP A 82 12.38 -3.76 -13.50
C ASP A 82 11.66 -5.12 -13.52
N VAL A 83 10.57 -5.27 -12.75
CA VAL A 83 9.71 -6.46 -12.79
C VAL A 83 8.69 -6.31 -13.91
N SER A 84 8.80 -7.13 -14.95
CA SER A 84 7.78 -7.21 -16.00
C SER A 84 6.52 -7.88 -15.45
N LEU A 85 5.39 -7.17 -15.48
CA LEU A 85 4.11 -7.68 -14.99
C LEU A 85 3.48 -8.72 -15.91
N ALA A 86 3.67 -8.61 -17.23
CA ALA A 86 2.96 -9.46 -18.18
C ALA A 86 3.26 -10.96 -17.97
N PRO A 87 4.52 -11.39 -17.76
CA PRO A 87 4.82 -12.78 -17.40
C PRO A 87 4.17 -13.22 -16.09
N LEU A 88 4.10 -12.35 -15.08
CA LEU A 88 3.45 -12.66 -13.80
C LEU A 88 1.94 -12.88 -13.97
N TYR A 89 1.26 -11.95 -14.64
CA TYR A 89 -0.16 -12.07 -14.98
C TYR A 89 -0.46 -13.32 -15.80
N HIS A 90 0.40 -13.66 -16.77
CA HIS A 90 0.26 -14.87 -17.56
C HIS A 90 0.38 -16.13 -16.69
N HIS A 91 1.40 -16.18 -15.83
CA HIS A 91 1.59 -17.31 -14.91
C HIS A 91 0.38 -17.49 -13.98
N TRP A 92 -0.03 -16.45 -13.25
CA TRP A 92 -1.17 -16.54 -12.33
C TRP A 92 -2.46 -16.93 -13.05
N SER A 93 -2.71 -16.38 -14.23
CA SER A 93 -3.87 -16.75 -15.06
C SER A 93 -3.84 -18.20 -15.53
N SER A 94 -2.66 -18.81 -15.66
CA SER A 94 -2.50 -20.21 -16.09
C SER A 94 -2.78 -21.22 -14.98
N VAL A 95 -2.59 -20.83 -13.71
CA VAL A 95 -2.76 -21.70 -12.53
C VAL A 95 -4.05 -21.41 -11.76
N ASP A 96 -4.72 -20.30 -12.06
CA ASP A 96 -5.90 -19.83 -11.35
C ASP A 96 -6.93 -19.21 -12.33
N PRO A 97 -8.01 -19.95 -12.67
CA PRO A 97 -9.08 -19.47 -13.55
C PRO A 97 -9.82 -18.24 -13.02
N HIS A 98 -9.96 -18.11 -11.69
CA HIS A 98 -10.60 -16.92 -11.11
C HIS A 98 -9.70 -15.69 -11.30
N PHE A 99 -8.40 -15.84 -11.02
CA PHE A 99 -7.44 -14.78 -11.31
C PHE A 99 -7.48 -14.35 -12.78
N GLN A 100 -7.54 -15.32 -13.71
CA GLN A 100 -7.63 -15.03 -15.14
C GLN A 100 -8.83 -14.14 -15.49
N GLU A 101 -10.00 -14.37 -14.88
CA GLU A 101 -11.18 -13.53 -15.09
C GLU A 101 -10.96 -12.10 -14.56
N VAL A 102 -10.45 -11.97 -13.33
CA VAL A 102 -10.18 -10.68 -12.70
C VAL A 102 -9.13 -9.88 -13.48
N ALA A 103 -8.07 -10.54 -13.94
CA ALA A 103 -6.97 -9.95 -14.69
C ALA A 103 -7.40 -9.27 -16.00
N GLN A 104 -8.52 -9.70 -16.61
CA GLN A 104 -9.05 -9.04 -17.81
C GLN A 104 -9.51 -7.61 -17.54
N LYS A 105 -10.06 -7.36 -16.35
CA LYS A 105 -10.61 -6.06 -15.92
C LYS A 105 -9.60 -5.22 -15.14
N PHE A 106 -8.65 -5.87 -14.44
CA PHE A 106 -7.70 -5.24 -13.52
C PHE A 106 -6.26 -5.44 -13.99
N LYS A 107 -5.90 -4.79 -15.09
CA LYS A 107 -4.54 -4.80 -15.66
C LYS A 107 -3.64 -3.77 -15.00
N GLY A 108 -2.33 -4.00 -14.97
CA GLY A 108 -1.36 -3.00 -14.51
C GLY A 108 -1.40 -2.71 -13.01
N VAL A 109 -1.93 -3.63 -12.18
CA VAL A 109 -1.86 -3.51 -10.72
C VAL A 109 -0.47 -3.97 -10.29
N ARG A 110 0.28 -3.04 -9.68
CA ARG A 110 1.70 -3.19 -9.33
C ARG A 110 1.95 -2.97 -7.85
N LEU A 111 2.71 -3.84 -7.20
CA LEU A 111 3.09 -3.58 -5.82
C LEU A 111 4.16 -2.48 -5.73
N LEU A 112 3.98 -1.55 -4.80
CA LEU A 112 4.94 -0.48 -4.52
C LEU A 112 6.04 -0.98 -3.57
N GLN A 113 7.25 -0.44 -3.74
CA GLN A 113 8.36 -0.60 -2.81
C GLN A 113 8.44 0.62 -1.89
N LEU A 114 7.86 0.50 -0.71
CA LEU A 114 7.82 1.57 0.29
C LEU A 114 9.12 1.64 1.09
N ASP A 115 9.35 2.81 1.69
CA ASP A 115 10.35 2.95 2.74
C ASP A 115 9.94 2.09 3.96
N PRO A 116 10.87 1.33 4.58
CA PRO A 116 10.52 0.45 5.69
C PRO A 116 9.95 1.17 6.93
N ILE A 117 10.40 2.40 7.22
CA ILE A 117 9.86 3.19 8.34
C ILE A 117 8.46 3.66 8.02
N GLU A 118 8.27 4.28 6.85
CA GLU A 118 6.96 4.71 6.39
C GLU A 118 5.96 3.56 6.38
N CYS A 119 6.35 2.42 5.81
CA CYS A 119 5.53 1.22 5.72
C CYS A 119 5.16 0.68 7.11
N LEU A 120 6.15 0.48 7.98
CA LEU A 120 5.94 -0.04 9.34
C LEU A 120 4.94 0.80 10.13
N PHE A 121 5.19 2.10 10.26
CA PHE A 121 4.37 2.95 11.11
C PHE A 121 3.00 3.24 10.50
N SER A 122 2.88 3.26 9.18
CA SER A 122 1.57 3.35 8.51
C SER A 122 0.71 2.10 8.77
N PHE A 123 1.28 0.89 8.69
CA PHE A 123 0.51 -0.33 9.00
C PHE A 123 0.26 -0.54 10.50
N ILE A 124 1.12 -0.04 11.40
CA ILE A 124 0.79 0.04 12.83
C ILE A 124 -0.48 0.90 13.02
N CYS A 125 -0.60 2.01 12.29
CA CYS A 125 -1.78 2.87 12.29
C CYS A 125 -3.03 2.22 11.65
N SER A 126 -2.85 1.21 10.79
CA SER A 126 -3.95 0.61 10.02
C SER A 126 -4.72 -0.49 10.72
N SER A 127 -4.12 -1.17 11.70
CA SER A 127 -4.73 -2.32 12.39
C SER A 127 -6.16 -2.04 12.88
N ASN A 128 -7.16 -2.85 12.48
CA ASN A 128 -8.58 -2.68 12.86
C ASN A 128 -9.15 -1.28 12.57
N ASN A 129 -9.03 -0.82 11.32
CA ASN A 129 -9.42 0.51 10.89
C ASN A 129 -9.93 0.49 9.43
N ASN A 130 -10.44 1.61 8.91
CA ASN A 130 -10.82 1.74 7.50
C ASN A 130 -9.89 2.69 6.74
N ILE A 131 -9.76 2.46 5.44
CA ILE A 131 -8.83 3.16 4.54
C ILE A 131 -8.91 4.69 4.65
N ALA A 132 -10.13 5.25 4.67
CA ALA A 132 -10.32 6.71 4.76
C ALA A 132 -9.76 7.28 6.07
N ARG A 133 -10.03 6.61 7.20
CA ARG A 133 -9.51 7.03 8.50
C ARG A 133 -8.00 6.86 8.62
N ILE A 134 -7.43 5.79 8.04
CA ILE A 134 -5.99 5.53 8.05
C ILE A 134 -5.26 6.63 7.28
N THR A 135 -5.74 6.98 6.09
CA THR A 135 -5.17 8.05 5.25
C THR A 135 -5.06 9.36 6.04
N GLY A 136 -6.15 9.79 6.68
CA GLY A 136 -6.11 10.99 7.51
C GLY A 136 -5.23 10.88 8.75
N MET A 137 -5.08 9.68 9.33
CA MET A 137 -4.17 9.46 10.47
C MET A 137 -2.70 9.59 10.06
N VAL A 138 -2.31 8.96 8.95
CA VAL A 138 -0.94 9.03 8.42
C VAL A 138 -0.58 10.46 8.03
N GLU A 139 -1.51 11.19 7.41
CA GLU A 139 -1.30 12.60 7.06
C GLU A 139 -1.09 13.48 8.29
N ARG A 140 -1.93 13.36 9.33
CA ARG A 140 -1.75 14.11 10.58
C ARG A 140 -0.43 13.75 11.26
N LEU A 141 -0.05 12.47 11.26
CA LEU A 141 1.24 12.01 11.79
C LEU A 141 2.41 12.69 11.05
N CYS A 142 2.37 12.74 9.71
CA CYS A 142 3.40 13.43 8.93
C CYS A 142 3.39 14.95 9.16
N GLN A 143 2.22 15.58 9.27
CA GLN A 143 2.11 17.01 9.54
C GLN A 143 2.69 17.41 10.91
N THR A 144 2.48 16.58 11.93
CA THR A 144 2.94 16.88 13.29
C THR A 144 4.41 16.53 13.52
N PHE A 145 4.87 15.39 13.01
CA PHE A 145 6.20 14.85 13.34
C PHE A 145 7.17 14.79 12.15
N GLY A 146 6.67 15.02 10.93
CA GLY A 146 7.45 14.95 9.70
C GLY A 146 7.99 16.33 9.30
N PRO A 147 9.17 16.38 8.65
CA PRO A 147 9.72 17.63 8.17
C PRO A 147 8.80 18.25 7.13
N ARG A 148 8.52 19.55 7.24
CA ARG A 148 7.83 20.28 6.16
C ARG A 148 8.73 20.29 4.93
N LEU A 149 8.20 19.81 3.80
CA LEU A 149 8.94 19.78 2.53
C LEU A 149 8.62 21.02 1.70
N ILE A 150 7.34 21.24 1.43
CA ILE A 150 6.89 22.28 0.50
C ILE A 150 5.38 22.50 0.64
N GLN A 151 4.92 23.66 0.20
CA GLN A 151 3.50 23.94 -0.01
C GLN A 151 3.23 24.15 -1.50
N LEU A 152 2.27 23.41 -2.05
CA LEU A 152 1.73 23.60 -3.39
C LEU A 152 0.26 23.99 -3.23
N ASP A 153 -0.11 25.17 -3.71
CA ASP A 153 -1.42 25.78 -3.46
C ASP A 153 -1.75 25.79 -1.96
N ASP A 154 -2.89 25.23 -1.57
CA ASP A 154 -3.33 25.12 -0.17
C ASP A 154 -2.86 23.84 0.53
N VAL A 155 -2.04 23.01 -0.14
CA VAL A 155 -1.59 21.71 0.37
C VAL A 155 -0.13 21.78 0.81
N THR A 156 0.10 21.64 2.12
CA THR A 156 1.45 21.49 2.67
C THR A 156 1.82 20.02 2.74
N TYR A 157 2.92 19.66 2.08
CA TYR A 157 3.49 18.33 2.08
C TYR A 157 4.59 18.23 3.14
N HIS A 158 4.57 17.14 3.88
CA HIS A 158 5.56 16.79 4.89
C HIS A 158 6.21 15.45 4.56
N GLY A 159 7.48 15.27 4.87
CA GLY A 159 8.15 13.97 4.84
C GLY A 159 7.56 13.02 5.88
N PHE A 160 7.93 11.75 5.82
CA PHE A 160 7.56 10.83 6.89
C PHE A 160 8.41 11.12 8.15
N PRO A 161 7.86 10.99 9.37
CA PRO A 161 8.64 11.21 10.59
C PRO A 161 9.83 10.25 10.71
N SER A 162 10.96 10.76 11.21
CA SER A 162 12.11 9.91 11.54
C SER A 162 11.82 9.06 12.79
N LEU A 163 12.61 7.99 12.98
CA LEU A 163 12.55 7.20 14.22
C LEU A 163 12.74 8.07 15.47
N GLN A 164 13.66 9.04 15.40
CA GLN A 164 13.95 9.95 16.51
C GLN A 164 12.74 10.83 16.83
N ALA A 165 12.05 11.33 15.80
CA ALA A 165 10.83 12.11 15.99
C ALA A 165 9.70 11.28 16.62
N LEU A 166 9.60 9.99 16.26
CA LEU A 166 8.56 9.09 16.79
C LEU A 166 8.87 8.51 18.18
N ALA A 167 10.13 8.51 18.61
CA ALA A 167 10.55 7.97 19.91
C ALA A 167 10.50 8.99 21.06
N GLY A 168 10.21 10.26 20.76
CA GLY A 168 10.20 11.35 21.75
C GLY A 168 9.28 11.12 22.96
N PRO A 169 9.53 11.82 24.08
CA PRO A 169 8.84 11.57 25.35
C PRO A 169 7.32 11.84 25.27
N GLU A 170 6.90 12.87 24.54
CA GLU A 170 5.49 13.31 24.46
C GLU A 170 4.71 12.72 23.27
N VAL A 171 5.37 11.92 22.42
CA VAL A 171 4.80 11.46 21.14
C VAL A 171 3.51 10.66 21.35
N GLU A 172 3.46 9.76 22.34
CA GLU A 172 2.23 8.99 22.59
C GLU A 172 1.05 9.90 22.93
N ALA A 173 1.24 10.89 23.81
CA ALA A 173 0.18 11.80 24.23
C ALA A 173 -0.32 12.65 23.04
N GLN A 174 0.60 13.18 22.24
CA GLN A 174 0.28 13.94 21.04
C GLN A 174 -0.46 13.10 19.99
N LEU A 175 -0.02 11.85 19.74
CA LEU A 175 -0.71 10.94 18.82
C LEU A 175 -2.11 10.55 19.31
N ARG A 176 -2.33 10.45 20.63
CA ARG A 176 -3.68 10.26 21.19
C ARG A 176 -4.59 11.43 20.86
N ASN A 177 -4.10 12.66 21.01
CA ASN A 177 -4.82 13.89 20.65
C ASN A 177 -5.15 13.96 19.14
N LEU A 178 -4.30 13.37 18.28
CA LEU A 178 -4.52 13.26 16.84
C LEU A 178 -5.50 12.13 16.42
N GLY A 179 -6.06 11.40 17.39
CA GLY A 179 -7.10 10.40 17.18
C GLY A 179 -6.60 8.99 16.86
N LEU A 180 -5.31 8.69 17.11
CA LEU A 180 -4.76 7.34 16.90
C LEU A 180 -5.25 6.32 17.95
N GLY A 181 -5.76 6.79 19.09
CA GLY A 181 -6.27 5.94 20.16
C GLY A 181 -5.17 5.06 20.77
N TYR A 182 -5.47 3.78 20.98
CA TYR A 182 -4.50 2.84 21.59
C TYR A 182 -3.24 2.63 20.73
N ARG A 183 -3.32 2.86 19.41
CA ARG A 183 -2.18 2.70 18.48
C ARG A 183 -1.07 3.73 18.70
N ALA A 184 -1.39 4.86 19.34
CA ALA A 184 -0.41 5.87 19.72
C ALA A 184 0.75 5.26 20.55
N ARG A 185 0.41 4.36 21.49
CA ARG A 185 1.40 3.61 22.27
C ARG A 185 2.27 2.72 21.38
N PHE A 186 1.69 2.06 20.39
CA PHE A 186 2.42 1.17 19.49
C PHE A 186 3.41 1.90 18.61
N VAL A 187 3.05 3.07 18.09
CA VAL A 187 3.95 3.93 17.31
C VAL A 187 5.15 4.36 18.18
N SER A 188 4.88 4.96 19.35
CA SER A 188 5.94 5.43 20.25
C SER A 188 6.83 4.29 20.75
N ALA A 189 6.24 3.19 21.23
CA ALA A 189 6.99 2.07 21.78
C ALA A 189 7.79 1.31 20.71
N SER A 190 7.26 1.15 19.49
CA SER A 190 8.02 0.52 18.39
C SER A 190 9.19 1.40 17.95
N ALA A 191 9.02 2.73 17.89
CA ALA A 191 10.12 3.63 17.56
C ALA A 191 11.25 3.55 18.60
N ARG A 192 10.91 3.53 19.90
CA ARG A 192 11.88 3.34 20.99
C ARG A 192 12.55 1.97 20.93
N ALA A 193 11.78 0.88 20.80
CA ALA A 193 12.34 -0.46 20.70
C ALA A 193 13.35 -0.58 19.55
N ILE A 194 13.05 0.01 18.38
CA ILE A 194 13.97 0.01 17.25
C ILE A 194 15.24 0.80 17.57
N LEU A 195 15.14 2.01 18.10
CA LEU A 195 16.29 2.86 18.39
C LEU A 195 17.17 2.34 19.53
N GLU A 196 16.55 1.93 20.63
CA GLU A 196 17.21 1.67 21.91
C GLU A 196 17.65 0.21 22.05
N GLU A 197 16.90 -0.74 21.49
CA GLU A 197 17.13 -2.18 21.71
C GLU A 197 17.62 -2.92 20.46
N ARG A 198 17.33 -2.39 19.26
CA ARG A 198 17.60 -3.10 17.98
C ARG A 198 18.76 -2.52 17.19
N GLY A 199 19.32 -1.37 17.58
CA GLY A 199 20.40 -0.71 16.83
C GLY A 199 19.92 0.22 15.71
N GLY A 200 18.68 0.69 15.79
CA GLY A 200 18.12 1.75 14.93
C GLY A 200 17.74 1.30 13.52
N LEU A 201 17.74 2.26 12.59
CA LEU A 201 17.37 2.05 11.18
C LEU A 201 18.14 0.89 10.50
N PRO A 202 19.45 0.66 10.74
CA PRO A 202 20.18 -0.45 10.16
C PRO A 202 19.53 -1.82 10.42
N TRP A 203 18.90 -2.02 11.59
CA TRP A 203 18.20 -3.27 11.91
C TRP A 203 17.00 -3.52 11.00
N LEU A 204 16.26 -2.47 10.63
CA LEU A 204 15.12 -2.61 9.73
C LEU A 204 15.58 -2.83 8.29
N GLN A 205 16.65 -2.13 7.88
CA GLN A 205 17.23 -2.25 6.55
C GLN A 205 17.82 -3.65 6.26
N GLN A 206 18.46 -4.29 7.24
CA GLN A 206 18.98 -5.65 7.05
C GLN A 206 17.88 -6.70 6.85
N LEU A 207 16.64 -6.47 7.30
CA LEU A 207 15.53 -7.42 7.10
C LEU A 207 15.17 -7.59 5.61
N ARG A 208 15.52 -6.63 4.75
CA ARG A 208 15.45 -6.82 3.28
C ARG A 208 16.28 -7.99 2.80
N LYS A 209 17.43 -8.24 3.43
CA LYS A 209 18.34 -9.34 3.06
C LYS A 209 18.01 -10.64 3.78
N ALA A 210 17.31 -10.58 4.91
CA ALA A 210 16.93 -11.76 5.68
C ALA A 210 15.88 -12.62 4.93
N PRO A 211 15.80 -13.94 5.21
CA PRO A 211 14.68 -14.77 4.79
C PRO A 211 13.33 -14.22 5.26
N TYR A 212 12.25 -14.52 4.54
CA TYR A 212 10.90 -14.03 4.86
C TYR A 212 10.48 -14.39 6.29
N GLU A 213 10.72 -15.63 6.70
CA GLU A 213 10.35 -16.16 8.02
C GLU A 213 11.08 -15.44 9.15
N GLU A 214 12.35 -15.09 8.94
CA GLU A 214 13.16 -14.35 9.91
C GLU A 214 12.73 -12.89 9.99
N ALA A 215 12.52 -12.22 8.86
CA ALA A 215 12.02 -10.86 8.81
C ALA A 215 10.64 -10.74 9.47
N HIS A 216 9.72 -11.65 9.14
CA HIS A 216 8.37 -11.70 9.71
C HIS A 216 8.39 -11.89 11.22
N LYS A 217 9.16 -12.89 11.70
CA LYS A 217 9.32 -13.16 13.13
C LYS A 217 9.93 -11.98 13.87
N ALA A 218 10.95 -11.33 13.29
CA ALA A 218 11.59 -10.16 13.88
C ALA A 218 10.61 -8.99 14.01
N LEU A 219 9.84 -8.70 12.96
CA LEU A 219 8.82 -7.65 12.98
C LEU A 219 7.73 -7.91 14.04
N CYS A 220 7.27 -9.15 14.20
CA CYS A 220 6.23 -9.52 15.17
C CYS A 220 6.63 -9.29 16.64
N THR A 221 7.90 -8.99 16.91
CA THR A 221 8.35 -8.63 18.26
C THR A 221 8.02 -7.18 18.62
N LEU A 222 7.70 -6.33 17.63
CA LEU A 222 7.42 -4.92 17.84
C LEU A 222 6.00 -4.69 18.38
N PRO A 223 5.82 -3.75 19.32
CA PRO A 223 4.50 -3.38 19.81
C PRO A 223 3.51 -2.99 18.70
N GLY A 224 2.38 -3.69 18.62
CA GLY A 224 1.34 -3.42 17.62
C GLY A 224 1.56 -4.09 16.26
N VAL A 225 2.62 -4.89 16.11
CA VAL A 225 2.90 -5.65 14.89
C VAL A 225 2.49 -7.11 15.09
N GLY A 226 1.30 -7.48 14.60
CA GLY A 226 0.86 -8.87 14.50
C GLY A 226 1.17 -9.47 13.12
N THR A 227 0.79 -10.74 12.91
CA THR A 227 1.05 -11.50 11.68
C THR A 227 0.71 -10.73 10.40
N LYS A 228 -0.51 -10.17 10.28
CA LYS A 228 -0.94 -9.43 9.09
C LYS A 228 -0.10 -8.19 8.84
N VAL A 229 0.19 -7.42 9.90
CA VAL A 229 1.00 -6.19 9.79
C VAL A 229 2.43 -6.55 9.37
N ALA A 230 3.01 -7.59 9.96
CA ALA A 230 4.33 -8.08 9.58
C ALA A 230 4.36 -8.55 8.10
N ASP A 231 3.35 -9.29 7.65
CA ASP A 231 3.23 -9.68 6.24
C ASP A 231 3.12 -8.48 5.31
N CYS A 232 2.35 -7.45 5.68
CA CYS A 232 2.24 -6.22 4.89
C CYS A 232 3.62 -5.56 4.71
N ILE A 233 4.39 -5.44 5.79
CA ILE A 233 5.72 -4.83 5.75
C ILE A 233 6.70 -5.70 4.97
N CYS A 234 6.66 -7.02 5.15
CA CYS A 234 7.46 -7.96 4.38
C CYS A 234 7.21 -7.79 2.87
N LEU A 235 5.94 -7.76 2.48
CA LEU A 235 5.51 -7.65 1.09
C LEU A 235 5.91 -6.31 0.46
N MET A 236 5.63 -5.20 1.14
CA MET A 236 5.69 -3.86 0.54
C MET A 236 6.98 -3.07 0.80
N ALA A 237 7.83 -3.51 1.72
CA ALA A 237 9.04 -2.75 2.04
C ALA A 237 10.31 -3.59 2.24
N LEU A 238 10.18 -4.92 2.39
CA LEU A 238 11.31 -5.81 2.69
C LEU A 238 11.61 -6.84 1.59
N ASP A 239 11.14 -6.62 0.36
CA ASP A 239 11.45 -7.46 -0.80
C ASP A 239 11.03 -8.93 -0.63
N LYS A 240 9.87 -9.19 0.00
CA LYS A 240 9.31 -10.54 0.19
C LYS A 240 8.02 -10.73 -0.64
N PRO A 241 8.12 -10.89 -1.97
CA PRO A 241 6.96 -10.96 -2.86
C PRO A 241 6.03 -12.16 -2.59
N GLN A 242 6.50 -13.16 -1.84
CA GLN A 242 5.73 -14.33 -1.41
C GLN A 242 4.89 -14.09 -0.14
N ALA A 243 5.10 -12.97 0.57
CA ALA A 243 4.31 -12.66 1.77
C ALA A 243 2.85 -12.39 1.36
N VAL A 244 1.90 -13.01 2.06
CA VAL A 244 0.46 -12.89 1.79
C VAL A 244 -0.23 -12.41 3.08
N PRO A 245 -0.46 -11.10 3.25
CA PRO A 245 -1.17 -10.59 4.42
C PRO A 245 -2.60 -11.10 4.47
N VAL A 246 -2.93 -11.91 5.47
CA VAL A 246 -4.29 -12.47 5.64
C VAL A 246 -5.11 -11.67 6.65
N ASP A 247 -6.17 -11.05 6.16
CA ASP A 247 -7.21 -10.39 6.96
C ASP A 247 -8.61 -10.90 6.59
N VAL A 248 -9.65 -10.24 7.12
CA VAL A 248 -11.04 -10.61 6.86
C VAL A 248 -11.44 -10.52 5.37
N HIS A 249 -10.86 -9.61 4.60
CA HIS A 249 -11.14 -9.48 3.17
C HIS A 249 -10.53 -10.64 2.39
N VAL A 250 -9.30 -11.02 2.72
CA VAL A 250 -8.67 -12.20 2.13
C VAL A 250 -9.43 -13.48 2.47
N TRP A 251 -9.97 -13.58 3.69
CA TRP A 251 -10.88 -14.67 4.05
C TRP A 251 -12.15 -14.68 3.21
N GLN A 252 -12.77 -13.51 2.99
CA GLN A 252 -13.97 -13.39 2.15
C GLN A 252 -13.70 -13.78 0.70
N ILE A 253 -12.60 -13.31 0.11
CA ILE A 253 -12.15 -13.71 -1.23
C ILE A 253 -11.94 -15.24 -1.30
N ALA A 254 -11.20 -15.80 -0.34
CA ALA A 254 -10.92 -17.24 -0.30
C ALA A 254 -12.21 -18.09 -0.24
N GLN A 255 -13.18 -17.69 0.58
CA GLN A 255 -14.44 -18.42 0.70
C GLN A 255 -15.34 -18.22 -0.52
N ARG A 256 -15.50 -16.98 -0.99
CA ARG A 256 -16.39 -16.63 -2.11
C ARG A 256 -15.91 -17.20 -3.42
N ASP A 257 -14.62 -17.05 -3.71
CA ASP A 257 -14.06 -17.25 -5.05
C ASP A 257 -13.35 -18.60 -5.19
N TYR A 258 -12.90 -19.19 -4.08
CA TYR A 258 -12.17 -20.47 -4.08
C TYR A 258 -12.87 -21.57 -3.28
N SER A 259 -14.02 -21.28 -2.65
CA SER A 259 -14.70 -22.21 -1.72
C SER A 259 -13.75 -22.76 -0.66
N TRP A 260 -12.78 -21.96 -0.25
CA TRP A 260 -11.71 -22.41 0.64
C TRP A 260 -12.20 -22.52 2.09
N HIS A 261 -11.78 -23.58 2.77
CA HIS A 261 -11.99 -23.81 4.19
C HIS A 261 -10.72 -24.36 4.84
N PRO A 262 -10.44 -24.01 6.11
CA PRO A 262 -9.29 -24.56 6.82
C PRO A 262 -9.45 -26.07 6.98
N THR A 263 -8.40 -26.81 6.67
CA THR A 263 -8.33 -28.27 6.76
C THR A 263 -7.55 -28.74 7.98
N THR A 264 -6.60 -27.95 8.46
CA THR A 264 -5.71 -28.32 9.57
C THR A 264 -6.16 -27.77 10.93
N SER A 265 -7.10 -26.83 10.93
CA SER A 265 -7.65 -26.20 12.13
C SER A 265 -9.14 -26.50 12.25
N GLN A 266 -9.61 -26.77 13.47
CA GLN A 266 -11.06 -26.85 13.74
C GLN A 266 -11.74 -25.47 13.78
N ALA A 267 -10.98 -24.38 13.64
CA ALA A 267 -11.54 -23.04 13.60
C ALA A 267 -12.39 -22.84 12.35
N LYS A 268 -13.64 -22.38 12.52
CA LYS A 268 -14.54 -22.04 11.41
C LYS A 268 -14.34 -20.62 10.86
N GLY A 269 -13.28 -19.93 11.29
CA GLY A 269 -13.01 -18.55 10.93
C GLY A 269 -11.56 -18.12 11.26
N PRO A 270 -11.26 -16.81 11.16
CA PRO A 270 -9.90 -16.30 11.33
C PRO A 270 -9.26 -16.71 12.66
N SER A 271 -8.11 -17.35 12.57
CA SER A 271 -7.27 -17.74 13.71
C SER A 271 -5.80 -17.78 13.27
N PRO A 272 -4.81 -17.71 14.18
CA PRO A 272 -3.41 -17.72 13.79
C PRO A 272 -3.02 -18.91 12.90
N GLN A 273 -3.52 -20.11 13.23
CA GLN A 273 -3.25 -21.32 12.45
C GLN A 273 -3.98 -21.30 11.10
N ALA A 274 -5.27 -20.98 11.07
CA ALA A 274 -6.04 -20.95 9.83
C ALA A 274 -5.57 -19.83 8.88
N ASN A 275 -5.15 -18.68 9.41
CA ASN A 275 -4.57 -17.59 8.62
C ASN A 275 -3.23 -18.02 7.98
N LYS A 276 -2.39 -18.76 8.72
CA LYS A 276 -1.14 -19.32 8.20
C LYS A 276 -1.43 -20.34 7.09
N GLU A 277 -2.42 -21.20 7.28
CA GLU A 277 -2.87 -22.16 6.27
C GLU A 277 -3.36 -21.44 5.00
N LEU A 278 -4.19 -20.40 5.15
CA LEU A 278 -4.69 -19.61 4.02
C LEU A 278 -3.58 -18.90 3.25
N GLY A 279 -2.61 -18.31 3.96
CA GLY A 279 -1.45 -17.70 3.32
C GLY A 279 -0.61 -18.73 2.55
N ASN A 280 -0.46 -19.95 3.08
CA ASN A 280 0.23 -21.04 2.40
C ASN A 280 -0.55 -21.54 1.17
N PHE A 281 -1.88 -21.61 1.25
CA PHE A 281 -2.72 -21.96 0.11
C PHE A 281 -2.46 -21.03 -1.08
N PHE A 282 -2.50 -19.71 -0.87
CA PHE A 282 -2.22 -18.73 -1.93
C PHE A 282 -0.76 -18.73 -2.41
N ARG A 283 0.21 -18.96 -1.51
CA ARG A 283 1.62 -19.16 -1.91
C ARG A 283 1.80 -20.39 -2.81
N ASN A 284 1.13 -21.50 -2.49
CA ASN A 284 1.19 -22.72 -3.29
C ASN A 284 0.50 -22.54 -4.64
N LEU A 285 -0.56 -21.73 -4.69
CA LEU A 285 -1.30 -21.44 -5.92
C LEU A 285 -0.53 -20.51 -6.87
N TRP A 286 -0.03 -19.38 -6.38
CA TRP A 286 0.55 -18.32 -7.22
C TRP A 286 2.08 -18.25 -7.20
N GLY A 287 2.73 -19.07 -6.39
CA GLY A 287 4.18 -19.20 -6.35
C GLY A 287 4.91 -18.02 -5.68
N PRO A 288 6.16 -17.73 -6.09
CA PRO A 288 7.04 -16.78 -5.39
C PRO A 288 6.56 -15.33 -5.33
N TYR A 289 5.61 -14.94 -6.18
CA TYR A 289 5.01 -13.61 -6.21
C TYR A 289 3.55 -13.60 -5.75
N ALA A 290 3.15 -14.54 -4.89
CA ALA A 290 1.78 -14.66 -4.42
C ALA A 290 1.20 -13.39 -3.77
N GLY A 291 2.02 -12.59 -3.07
CA GLY A 291 1.56 -11.32 -2.51
C GLY A 291 1.22 -10.27 -3.58
N TRP A 292 1.86 -10.34 -4.75
CA TRP A 292 1.52 -9.48 -5.87
C TRP A 292 0.23 -9.93 -6.57
N ALA A 293 0.01 -11.24 -6.71
CA ALA A 293 -1.27 -11.77 -7.21
C ALA A 293 -2.43 -11.36 -6.30
N GLN A 294 -2.23 -11.50 -4.98
CA GLN A 294 -3.20 -11.03 -3.98
C GLN A 294 -3.53 -9.55 -4.17
N ALA A 295 -2.53 -8.70 -4.44
CA ALA A 295 -2.76 -7.28 -4.63
C ALA A 295 -3.78 -7.00 -5.75
N VAL A 296 -3.73 -7.74 -6.86
CA VAL A 296 -4.69 -7.63 -7.96
C VAL A 296 -6.11 -7.96 -7.50
N LEU A 297 -6.29 -9.08 -6.80
CA LEU A 297 -7.61 -9.50 -6.32
C LEU A 297 -8.17 -8.54 -5.27
N PHE A 298 -7.31 -8.03 -4.37
CA PHE A 298 -7.70 -7.06 -3.37
C PHE A 298 -8.14 -5.74 -4.00
N SER A 299 -7.40 -5.22 -4.99
CA SER A 299 -7.81 -4.04 -5.75
C SER A 299 -9.12 -4.25 -6.52
N ALA A 300 -9.43 -5.50 -6.90
CA ALA A 300 -10.70 -5.85 -7.53
C ALA A 300 -11.87 -5.85 -6.54
N ASP A 301 -11.68 -6.44 -5.37
CA ASP A 301 -12.71 -6.51 -4.32
C ASP A 301 -13.11 -5.10 -3.83
N LEU A 302 -12.13 -4.22 -3.60
CA LEU A 302 -12.40 -2.85 -3.15
C LEU A 302 -13.22 -2.03 -4.15
N ARG A 303 -12.94 -2.16 -5.45
CA ARG A 303 -13.73 -1.47 -6.49
C ARG A 303 -15.17 -1.97 -6.55
N GLN A 304 -15.39 -3.27 -6.36
CA GLN A 304 -16.74 -3.83 -6.29
C GLN A 304 -17.50 -3.30 -5.07
N LEU A 305 -16.84 -3.18 -3.91
CA LEU A 305 -17.44 -2.62 -2.70
C LEU A 305 -17.78 -1.13 -2.87
N GLN A 306 -16.93 -0.34 -3.52
CA GLN A 306 -17.20 1.07 -3.81
C GLN A 306 -18.40 1.23 -4.76
N GLN A 307 -18.46 0.44 -5.84
CA GLN A 307 -19.58 0.47 -6.78
C GLN A 307 -20.91 0.02 -6.16
N ALA A 308 -20.87 -0.95 -5.23
CA ALA A 308 -22.06 -1.40 -4.52
C ALA A 308 -22.63 -0.34 -3.55
N GLN A 309 -21.80 0.62 -3.12
CA GLN A 309 -22.22 1.73 -2.24
C GLN A 309 -22.69 2.97 -3.02
N GLU A 310 -22.47 3.05 -4.33
CA GLU A 310 -22.99 4.14 -5.15
C GLU A 310 -24.50 3.99 -5.38
N PRO A 311 -25.32 5.02 -5.15
CA PRO A 311 -26.75 4.97 -5.44
C PRO A 311 -26.96 4.72 -6.94
N PRO A 312 -27.95 3.89 -7.34
CA PRO A 312 -28.17 3.57 -8.74
C PRO A 312 -28.36 4.85 -9.55
N ALA A 313 -27.62 4.96 -10.66
CA ALA A 313 -27.67 6.11 -11.54
C ALA A 313 -29.14 6.40 -11.90
N LYS A 314 -29.62 7.61 -11.56
CA LYS A 314 -30.97 8.05 -11.93
C LYS A 314 -31.10 7.91 -13.44
N ARG A 315 -31.99 7.02 -13.91
CA ARG A 315 -32.39 6.93 -15.31
C ARG A 315 -32.69 8.35 -15.80
N ARG A 316 -31.90 8.87 -16.74
CA ARG A 316 -32.21 10.11 -17.45
C ARG A 316 -33.62 9.93 -18.03
N LYS A 317 -34.60 10.67 -17.51
CA LYS A 317 -35.90 10.81 -18.17
C LYS A 317 -35.60 11.30 -19.59
N ARG A 318 -36.01 10.52 -20.60
CA ARG A 318 -36.06 11.04 -21.97
C ARG A 318 -36.95 12.28 -21.93
N CYS A 319 -36.37 13.45 -22.17
CA CYS A 319 -37.14 14.60 -22.58
C CYS A 319 -37.70 14.25 -23.95
N THR A 320 -38.95 13.81 -23.99
CA THR A 320 -39.78 13.94 -25.19
C THR A 320 -39.96 15.44 -25.41
N GLY A 321 -39.32 15.98 -26.45
CA GLY A 321 -39.58 17.34 -26.91
C GLY A 321 -41.04 17.46 -27.37
N PRO A 322 -41.62 18.66 -27.31
CA PRO A 322 -42.97 18.88 -27.81
C PRO A 322 -42.97 18.72 -29.33
N GLU A 323 -43.80 17.82 -29.86
CA GLU A 323 -44.22 17.85 -31.25
C GLU A 323 -45.10 19.10 -31.46
N GLY A 324 -44.95 19.72 -32.64
CA GLY A 324 -45.51 21.04 -32.98
C GLY A 324 -47.02 21.10 -33.12
#